data_AF-A0A9Q0M1T5-F1
#
_entry.id   AF-A0A9Q0M1T5-F1
#
_cell.length_a   1.000
_cell.length_b   1.000
_cell.length_c   1.000
_cell.angle_alpha   90.00
_cell.angle_beta   90.00
_cell.angle_gamma   90.00
#
_symmetry.space_group_name_H-M   'P 1'
#
loop_
_entity.id
_entity.type
_entity.pdbx_description
1 polymer ?
#
loop_
_entity_poly.entity_id
_entity_poly.type
_entity_poly.pdbx_seq_one_letter_code
_entity_poly.pdbx_strand_id
1 'polypeptide(L)'
;MEKSSASIPEEINVFKLIQSHLVEISSLKKQCKTKQCKQTMQRIPRHMRRRAASNNPKRLPKALQHGKDIPTNNKKQKRRRSHRIATRNKDPKRTLLHMWFTKRFKMELMWGKKIPYKNNSKNQRLLYRCGKKGYISFYLPFLKTFSVNFAETQSKESILTTFTHLCSSNDLQLLNDSQNSELPLTLHVHERDQFPLKLIGPIRCRFEEKKFIITTHIGIYESVVNLLTFESYNITHEPISHIRLYGSKANRRLNRILLQSNECSIPSATYCGLRETNYNKNEKKNTDRLDEDEKAKIQSNSGDDNANLRQCFVYKYLINKFEAIDIEINDDQLKSVWYSINENMAHLVGGLRDLQVLAIESQTCLFPTVGYFDCNFNHRKTIPNFDLEQKYAIRERNILKALSESSLNCLSNIRKIEDATVYVTIEYLRGKPRQNDLIYLPGKELIESYLKGERQLHQLLDDESQLGSVVGFVEYGTFSMEAAKCRAIAVISLLALKQMIIIQLNLSSSQNRLYALIKNEFNNIHLVTVSVIDQLNSI
;
A
#
# COMPACT_ATOMS: atom_id res chain seq x y z
N MET A 1 -73.06 -18.85 31.14
CA MET A 1 -72.12 -17.76 30.79
C MET A 1 -71.70 -17.94 29.34
N GLU A 2 -72.42 -17.27 28.45
CA GLU A 2 -72.19 -17.34 27.00
C GLU A 2 -70.87 -16.67 26.65
N LYS A 3 -69.98 -17.38 25.95
CA LYS A 3 -68.79 -16.82 25.32
C LYS A 3 -69.20 -16.20 23.99
N SER A 4 -69.22 -14.88 23.91
CA SER A 4 -69.39 -14.16 22.64
C SER A 4 -68.19 -14.41 21.73
N SER A 5 -68.42 -15.13 20.64
CA SER A 5 -67.51 -15.25 19.51
C SER A 5 -67.44 -13.91 18.79
N ALA A 6 -66.46 -13.07 19.14
CA ALA A 6 -66.24 -11.81 18.44
C ALA A 6 -65.80 -12.07 16.99
N SER A 7 -66.75 -11.93 16.05
CA SER A 7 -66.49 -11.97 14.60
C SER A 7 -65.56 -10.82 14.20
N ILE A 8 -64.53 -11.13 13.42
CA ILE A 8 -63.65 -10.12 12.81
C ILE A 8 -64.52 -9.25 11.88
N PRO A 9 -64.56 -7.92 12.05
CA PRO A 9 -65.41 -7.07 11.22
C PRO A 9 -64.94 -7.09 9.76
N GLU A 10 -65.87 -7.29 8.82
CA GLU A 10 -65.60 -7.31 7.37
C GLU A 10 -65.09 -5.96 6.85
N GLU A 11 -65.42 -4.87 7.55
CA GLU A 11 -64.96 -3.52 7.21
C GLU A 11 -64.37 -2.79 8.42
N ILE A 12 -63.17 -2.24 8.23
CA ILE A 12 -62.46 -1.48 9.26
C ILE A 12 -62.68 0.01 9.00
N ASN A 13 -63.31 0.70 9.96
CA ASN A 13 -63.42 2.15 9.89
C ASN A 13 -62.03 2.79 10.12
N VAL A 14 -61.38 3.19 9.02
CA VAL A 14 -60.05 3.76 9.00
C VAL A 14 -59.94 5.01 9.88
N PHE A 15 -60.99 5.83 9.93
CA PHE A 15 -60.99 7.05 10.75
C PHE A 15 -60.93 6.73 12.24
N LYS A 16 -61.76 5.77 12.69
CA LYS A 16 -61.82 5.35 14.09
C LYS A 16 -60.52 4.65 14.53
N LEU A 17 -59.91 3.88 13.63
CA LEU A 17 -58.60 3.26 13.84
C LEU A 17 -57.49 4.31 13.96
N ILE A 18 -57.45 5.29 13.06
CA ILE A 18 -56.46 6.38 13.14
C ILE A 18 -56.64 7.19 14.42
N GLN A 19 -57.90 7.41 14.83
CA GLN A 19 -58.22 8.14 16.05
C GLN A 19 -57.76 7.41 17.31
N SER A 20 -57.95 6.08 17.41
CA SER A 20 -57.46 5.29 18.54
C SER A 20 -55.93 5.26 18.63
N HIS A 21 -55.24 5.27 17.49
CA HIS A 21 -53.78 5.23 17.41
C HIS A 21 -53.11 6.61 17.26
N LEU A 22 -53.86 7.72 17.38
CA LEU A 22 -53.36 9.06 17.10
C LEU A 22 -52.24 9.48 18.08
N VAL A 23 -52.35 9.09 19.35
CA VAL A 23 -51.31 9.31 20.37
C VAL A 23 -50.04 8.53 20.04
N GLU A 24 -50.16 7.29 19.60
CA GLU A 24 -49.03 6.45 19.18
C GLU A 24 -48.36 7.04 17.92
N ILE A 25 -49.15 7.40 16.90
CA ILE A 25 -48.68 8.01 15.66
C ILE A 25 -47.97 9.34 15.94
N SER A 26 -48.52 10.17 16.83
CA SER A 26 -47.91 11.45 17.20
C SER A 26 -46.63 11.29 18.02
N SER A 27 -46.58 10.31 18.94
CA SER A 27 -45.37 9.90 19.65
C SER A 27 -44.29 9.40 18.68
N LEU A 28 -44.66 8.52 17.75
CA LEU A 28 -43.77 7.95 16.74
C LEU A 28 -43.27 9.04 15.76
N LYS A 29 -44.13 10.00 15.40
CA LYS A 29 -43.77 11.20 14.64
C LYS A 29 -42.78 12.10 15.41
N LYS A 30 -42.96 12.27 16.72
CA LYS A 30 -42.05 13.05 17.59
C LYS A 30 -40.68 12.37 17.71
N GLN A 31 -40.65 11.04 17.88
CA GLN A 31 -39.42 10.23 17.87
C GLN A 31 -38.72 10.28 16.49
N CYS A 32 -39.48 10.23 15.39
CA CYS A 32 -38.94 10.28 14.04
C CYS A 32 -38.45 11.68 13.60
N LYS A 33 -39.05 12.77 14.12
CA LYS A 33 -38.65 14.17 13.80
C LYS A 33 -37.17 14.48 14.13
N THR A 34 -36.54 13.74 15.04
CA THR A 34 -35.12 13.90 15.38
C THR A 34 -34.16 13.45 14.27
N LYS A 35 -34.63 12.72 13.25
CA LYS A 35 -33.84 12.28 12.10
C LYS A 35 -34.43 12.91 10.84
N GLN A 36 -33.74 13.91 10.28
CA GLN A 36 -34.15 14.65 9.07
C GLN A 36 -34.91 13.80 8.04
N CYS A 37 -36.00 14.35 7.50
CA CYS A 37 -36.88 13.76 6.49
C CYS A 37 -36.17 13.61 5.11
N LYS A 38 -35.08 12.85 5.08
CA LYS A 38 -34.37 12.47 3.87
C LYS A 38 -34.99 11.19 3.33
N GLN A 39 -35.21 11.12 2.02
CA GLN A 39 -35.61 9.88 1.35
C GLN A 39 -34.71 8.73 1.80
N THR A 40 -35.25 7.51 1.96
CA THR A 40 -34.51 6.33 2.45
C THR A 40 -33.17 6.10 1.72
N MET A 41 -33.10 6.46 0.42
CA MET A 41 -31.88 6.41 -0.40
C MET A 41 -30.79 7.39 0.03
N GLN A 42 -31.19 8.56 0.54
CA GLN A 42 -30.31 9.62 0.99
C GLN A 42 -29.86 9.42 2.45
N ARG A 43 -30.58 8.60 3.24
CA ARG A 43 -30.16 8.22 4.60
C ARG A 43 -28.89 7.35 4.60
N ILE A 44 -28.59 6.68 3.48
CA ILE A 44 -27.40 5.86 3.33
C ILE A 44 -26.14 6.74 3.24
N PRO A 45 -25.02 6.36 3.90
CA PRO A 45 -23.73 7.05 3.76
C PRO A 45 -23.28 7.19 2.30
N ARG A 46 -22.60 8.29 1.96
CA ARG A 46 -22.21 8.61 0.57
C ARG A 46 -21.49 7.44 -0.15
N HIS A 47 -20.60 6.72 0.54
CA HIS A 47 -19.84 5.60 -0.04
C HIS A 47 -20.69 4.35 -0.35
N MET A 48 -21.86 4.21 0.29
CA MET A 48 -22.81 3.10 0.05
C MET A 48 -23.91 3.47 -0.94
N ARG A 49 -24.14 4.76 -1.24
CA ARG A 49 -25.17 5.22 -2.18
C ARG A 49 -24.92 4.67 -3.60
N ARG A 50 -26.00 4.28 -4.28
CA ARG A 50 -25.96 3.80 -5.68
C ARG A 50 -26.84 4.68 -6.57
N ARG A 51 -26.29 5.16 -7.69
CA ARG A 51 -26.95 6.11 -8.61
C ARG A 51 -28.22 5.58 -9.31
N ALA A 52 -28.48 4.28 -9.25
CA ALA A 52 -29.67 3.65 -9.84
C ALA A 52 -30.61 3.02 -8.79
N ALA A 53 -30.47 3.40 -7.52
CA ALA A 53 -31.29 2.85 -6.43
C ALA A 53 -32.76 3.33 -6.44
N SER A 54 -33.07 4.42 -7.13
CA SER A 54 -34.45 4.85 -7.40
C SER A 54 -35.14 3.87 -8.34
N ASN A 55 -34.43 3.43 -9.38
CA ASN A 55 -34.95 2.58 -10.45
C ASN A 55 -34.93 1.07 -10.13
N ASN A 56 -34.09 0.63 -9.18
CA ASN A 56 -34.00 -0.77 -8.76
C ASN A 56 -33.71 -0.84 -7.25
N PRO A 57 -34.67 -1.30 -6.42
CA PRO A 57 -34.57 -1.32 -4.97
C PRO A 57 -33.55 -2.34 -4.50
N LYS A 58 -33.27 -3.40 -5.28
CA LYS A 58 -32.26 -4.43 -4.98
C LYS A 58 -30.84 -3.87 -4.87
N ARG A 59 -30.62 -2.61 -5.26
CA ARG A 59 -29.35 -1.88 -5.10
C ARG A 59 -29.19 -1.22 -3.72
N LEU A 60 -30.20 -1.29 -2.86
CA LEU A 60 -30.15 -0.84 -1.47
C LEU A 60 -29.86 -2.03 -0.53
N PRO A 61 -29.35 -1.78 0.69
CA PRO A 61 -29.27 -2.81 1.74
C PRO A 61 -30.65 -3.46 1.96
N LYS A 62 -30.69 -4.78 2.19
CA LYS A 62 -31.95 -5.56 2.33
C LYS A 62 -32.95 -4.90 3.29
N ALA A 63 -32.49 -4.43 4.46
CA ALA A 63 -33.31 -3.75 5.45
C ALA A 63 -34.01 -2.46 4.95
N LEU A 64 -33.47 -1.81 3.91
CA LEU A 64 -34.01 -0.59 3.33
C LEU A 64 -34.80 -0.83 2.03
N GLN A 65 -35.02 -2.09 1.64
CA GLN A 65 -35.78 -2.45 0.44
C GLN A 65 -37.30 -2.45 0.67
N HIS A 66 -37.74 -2.79 1.90
CA HIS A 66 -39.15 -3.04 2.23
C HIS A 66 -40.05 -1.80 2.36
N GLY A 67 -39.51 -0.58 2.21
CA GLY A 67 -40.26 0.68 2.33
C GLY A 67 -40.33 1.46 1.01
N LYS A 68 -40.37 0.76 -0.13
CA LYS A 68 -40.39 1.37 -1.46
C LYS A 68 -41.42 0.73 -2.35
N ASP A 69 -42.53 1.42 -2.53
CA ASP A 69 -43.43 1.20 -3.66
C ASP A 69 -42.74 1.77 -4.89
N ILE A 70 -42.37 0.90 -5.82
CA ILE A 70 -41.80 1.32 -7.09
C ILE A 70 -42.90 1.15 -8.13
N PRO A 71 -43.26 2.21 -8.87
CA PRO A 71 -44.15 2.05 -9.99
C PRO A 71 -43.54 1.03 -10.95
N THR A 72 -44.31 0.02 -11.31
CA THR A 72 -44.01 -1.03 -12.28
C THR A 72 -43.89 -0.43 -13.67
N ASN A 73 -42.87 0.39 -13.89
CA ASN A 73 -42.59 0.90 -15.23
C ASN A 73 -42.06 -0.26 -16.07
N ASN A 74 -42.94 -0.74 -16.96
CA ASN A 74 -42.66 -1.67 -18.05
C ASN A 74 -41.50 -1.15 -18.90
N LYS A 75 -40.28 -1.55 -18.54
CA LYS A 75 -39.08 -1.16 -19.29
C LYS A 75 -38.96 -2.03 -20.53
N LYS A 76 -38.95 -1.39 -21.70
CA LYS A 76 -38.49 -1.95 -22.98
C LYS A 76 -37.25 -2.82 -22.74
N GLN A 77 -37.34 -4.12 -23.08
CA GLN A 77 -36.21 -5.04 -22.98
C GLN A 77 -35.05 -4.49 -23.82
N LYS A 78 -34.00 -4.00 -23.16
CA LYS A 78 -32.76 -3.66 -23.86
C LYS A 78 -32.20 -4.95 -24.44
N ARG A 79 -31.98 -4.99 -25.76
CA ARG A 79 -31.28 -6.08 -26.46
C ARG A 79 -30.07 -6.51 -25.65
N ARG A 80 -30.07 -7.75 -25.16
CA ARG A 80 -28.91 -8.37 -24.52
C ARG A 80 -27.83 -8.46 -25.59
N ARG A 81 -26.85 -7.55 -25.57
CA ARG A 81 -25.64 -7.72 -26.35
C ARG A 81 -24.96 -8.99 -25.83
N SER A 82 -25.04 -10.07 -26.60
CA SER A 82 -24.23 -11.27 -26.43
C SER A 82 -22.78 -10.88 -26.69
N HIS A 83 -22.14 -10.25 -25.70
CA HIS A 83 -20.71 -10.03 -25.72
C HIS A 83 -20.06 -11.27 -25.13
N ARG A 84 -19.36 -12.05 -25.96
CA ARG A 84 -18.51 -13.15 -25.55
C ARG A 84 -17.41 -12.62 -24.61
N ILE A 85 -17.69 -12.61 -23.31
CA ILE A 85 -16.68 -12.29 -22.26
C ILE A 85 -15.49 -13.27 -22.36
N ALA A 86 -15.75 -14.48 -22.87
CA ALA A 86 -14.76 -15.55 -23.06
C ALA A 86 -13.53 -15.12 -23.91
N THR A 87 -13.70 -14.37 -25.00
CA THR A 87 -12.56 -13.98 -25.85
C THR A 87 -11.69 -12.90 -25.20
N ARG A 88 -12.30 -12.02 -24.40
CA ARG A 88 -11.58 -10.96 -23.65
C ARG A 88 -10.82 -11.50 -22.44
N ASN A 89 -11.19 -12.65 -21.89
CA ASN A 89 -10.53 -13.23 -20.73
C ASN A 89 -9.15 -13.85 -21.03
N LYS A 90 -8.78 -14.00 -22.31
CA LYS A 90 -7.49 -14.57 -22.75
C LYS A 90 -6.32 -13.57 -22.80
N ASP A 91 -6.55 -12.28 -22.53
CA ASP A 91 -5.49 -11.26 -22.58
C ASP A 91 -4.47 -11.50 -21.44
N PRO A 92 -3.21 -11.87 -21.74
CA PRO A 92 -2.20 -12.20 -20.73
C PRO A 92 -1.79 -10.99 -19.89
N LYS A 93 -2.12 -9.77 -20.34
CA LYS A 93 -1.87 -8.53 -19.60
C LYS A 93 -2.83 -8.36 -18.42
N ARG A 94 -3.90 -9.16 -18.33
CA ARG A 94 -4.86 -9.09 -17.23
C ARG A 94 -4.33 -9.80 -15.98
N THR A 95 -4.68 -9.23 -14.84
CA THR A 95 -4.44 -9.82 -13.53
C THR A 95 -5.63 -10.68 -13.10
N LEU A 96 -5.45 -11.57 -12.13
CA LEU A 96 -6.50 -12.48 -11.64
C LEU A 96 -7.75 -11.74 -11.12
N LEU A 97 -7.54 -10.57 -10.50
CA LEU A 97 -8.59 -9.70 -9.96
C LEU A 97 -8.99 -8.56 -10.92
N HIS A 98 -8.56 -8.60 -12.18
CA HIS A 98 -8.77 -7.52 -13.15
C HIS A 98 -10.24 -7.07 -13.27
N MET A 99 -11.19 -8.01 -13.29
CA MET A 99 -12.63 -7.69 -13.38
C MET A 99 -13.15 -6.95 -12.14
N TRP A 100 -12.58 -7.22 -10.96
CA TRP A 100 -12.98 -6.55 -9.73
C TRP A 100 -12.46 -5.11 -9.72
N PHE A 101 -11.21 -4.92 -10.11
CA PHE A 101 -10.54 -3.62 -10.14
C PHE A 101 -11.04 -2.73 -11.27
N THR A 102 -11.21 -3.23 -12.50
CA THR A 102 -11.76 -2.44 -13.62
C THR A 102 -13.10 -1.77 -13.31
N LYS A 103 -13.95 -2.42 -12.49
CA LYS A 103 -15.24 -1.86 -12.06
C LYS A 103 -15.12 -0.72 -11.05
N ARG A 104 -13.98 -0.59 -10.37
CA ARG A 104 -13.80 0.26 -9.17
C ARG A 104 -12.64 1.25 -9.27
N PHE A 105 -11.66 0.97 -10.11
CA PHE A 105 -10.41 1.69 -10.27
C PHE A 105 -10.22 2.11 -11.72
N LYS A 106 -9.37 3.11 -11.91
CA LYS A 106 -8.70 3.38 -13.18
C LYS A 106 -7.55 2.38 -13.29
N MET A 107 -7.55 1.65 -14.40
CA MET A 107 -6.51 0.66 -14.72
C MET A 107 -5.54 1.27 -15.71
N GLU A 108 -4.25 1.06 -15.49
CA GLU A 108 -3.17 1.51 -16.37
C GLU A 108 -2.30 0.31 -16.77
N LEU A 109 -1.72 0.37 -17.97
CA LEU A 109 -0.80 -0.67 -18.45
C LEU A 109 0.61 -0.27 -18.01
N MET A 110 1.18 -1.01 -17.06
CA MET A 110 2.52 -0.81 -16.53
C MET A 110 3.22 -2.17 -16.46
N TRP A 111 4.50 -2.21 -16.86
CA TRP A 111 5.36 -3.40 -16.77
C TRP A 111 4.72 -4.66 -17.41
N GLY A 112 4.06 -4.48 -18.56
CA GLY A 112 3.39 -5.56 -19.28
C GLY A 112 2.07 -6.06 -18.66
N LYS A 113 1.59 -5.48 -17.55
CA LYS A 113 0.33 -5.87 -16.87
C LYS A 113 -0.61 -4.68 -16.66
N LYS A 114 -1.92 -4.96 -16.57
CA LYS A 114 -2.97 -3.95 -16.27
C LYS A 114 -3.16 -3.85 -14.76
N ILE A 115 -2.64 -2.78 -14.16
CA ILE A 115 -2.55 -2.57 -12.70
C ILE A 115 -3.57 -1.52 -12.26
N PRO A 116 -4.19 -1.67 -11.07
CA PRO A 116 -5.07 -0.65 -10.51
C PRO A 116 -4.26 0.57 -10.05
N TYR A 117 -4.46 1.72 -10.71
CA TYR A 117 -3.73 2.94 -10.40
C TYR A 117 -4.37 3.75 -9.28
N LYS A 118 -5.63 4.20 -9.48
CA LYS A 118 -6.39 4.99 -8.50
C LYS A 118 -7.87 4.62 -8.47
N ASN A 119 -8.52 4.81 -7.33
CA ASN A 119 -9.95 4.54 -7.18
C ASN A 119 -10.80 5.52 -8.04
N ASN A 120 -11.97 5.09 -8.51
CA ASN A 120 -12.93 5.97 -9.19
C ASN A 120 -13.58 6.98 -8.22
N SER A 121 -13.57 6.68 -6.92
CA SER A 121 -14.01 7.60 -5.87
C SER A 121 -12.82 8.35 -5.24
N LYS A 122 -13.04 9.60 -4.80
CA LYS A 122 -12.02 10.37 -4.09
C LYS A 122 -11.93 9.86 -2.64
N ASN A 123 -11.01 8.93 -2.37
CA ASN A 123 -10.84 8.29 -1.05
C ASN A 123 -9.41 8.42 -0.44
N GLN A 124 -8.48 9.14 -1.06
CA GLN A 124 -7.08 9.26 -0.58
C GLN A 124 -6.96 9.64 0.91
N ARG A 125 -7.69 10.68 1.36
CA ARG A 125 -7.70 11.09 2.79
C ARG A 125 -8.28 10.01 3.71
N LEU A 126 -9.26 9.26 3.22
CA LEU A 126 -9.85 8.16 3.98
C LEU A 126 -8.84 7.03 4.13
N LEU A 127 -8.18 6.64 3.03
CA LEU A 127 -7.14 5.63 3.03
C LEU A 127 -6.05 5.99 4.05
N TYR A 128 -5.47 7.19 3.99
CA TYR A 128 -4.48 7.63 4.97
C TYR A 128 -4.94 7.48 6.43
N ARG A 129 -6.14 7.97 6.76
CA ARG A 129 -6.70 7.85 8.13
C ARG A 129 -6.88 6.39 8.56
N CYS A 130 -7.37 5.56 7.64
CA CYS A 130 -7.55 4.13 7.86
C CYS A 130 -6.21 3.38 7.96
N GLY A 131 -5.15 3.84 7.30
CA GLY A 131 -3.81 3.27 7.44
C GLY A 131 -3.25 3.42 8.86
N LYS A 132 -3.64 4.48 9.59
CA LYS A 132 -3.25 4.66 11.00
C LYS A 132 -4.20 3.95 11.97
N LYS A 133 -5.51 4.24 11.91
CA LYS A 133 -6.50 3.82 12.93
C LYS A 133 -7.39 2.64 12.53
N GLY A 134 -7.32 2.22 11.27
CA GLY A 134 -8.25 1.26 10.66
C GLY A 134 -7.50 0.13 9.96
N TYR A 135 -7.98 -0.23 8.77
CA TYR A 135 -7.21 -1.03 7.84
C TYR A 135 -7.39 -0.54 6.40
N ILE A 136 -6.39 -0.80 5.57
CA ILE A 136 -6.40 -0.63 4.11
C ILE A 136 -5.93 -1.94 3.49
N SER A 137 -6.42 -2.29 2.30
CA SER A 137 -5.87 -3.42 1.53
C SER A 137 -5.32 -2.98 0.17
N PHE A 138 -4.25 -3.63 -0.25
CA PHE A 138 -3.62 -3.49 -1.55
C PHE A 138 -3.43 -4.86 -2.19
N TYR A 139 -3.62 -4.92 -3.50
CA TYR A 139 -3.23 -6.06 -4.31
C TYR A 139 -1.96 -5.69 -5.04
N LEU A 140 -0.93 -6.54 -4.98
CA LEU A 140 0.38 -6.30 -5.56
C LEU A 140 0.61 -7.24 -6.75
N PRO A 141 -0.08 -7.03 -7.90
CA PRO A 141 0.02 -7.90 -9.07
C PRO A 141 1.37 -7.82 -9.79
N PHE A 142 2.23 -6.88 -9.39
CA PHE A 142 3.53 -6.64 -9.98
C PHE A 142 4.67 -7.38 -9.28
N LEU A 143 4.34 -8.16 -8.24
CA LEU A 143 5.27 -9.09 -7.61
C LEU A 143 5.10 -10.49 -8.22
N LYS A 144 6.23 -11.17 -8.41
CA LYS A 144 6.34 -12.57 -8.86
C LYS A 144 7.22 -13.33 -7.89
N THR A 145 6.88 -14.58 -7.62
CA THR A 145 7.63 -15.44 -6.71
C THR A 145 8.14 -16.66 -7.44
N PHE A 146 9.37 -17.06 -7.14
CA PHE A 146 9.98 -18.29 -7.61
C PHE A 146 10.82 -18.91 -6.49
N SER A 147 11.01 -20.21 -6.55
CA SER A 147 11.80 -20.98 -5.61
C SER A 147 13.05 -21.51 -6.31
N VAL A 148 14.17 -21.49 -5.58
CA VAL A 148 15.39 -22.20 -5.92
C VAL A 148 15.42 -23.44 -5.04
N ASN A 149 15.43 -24.63 -5.66
CA ASN A 149 15.44 -25.89 -4.91
C ASN A 149 16.88 -26.24 -4.53
N PHE A 150 17.10 -26.63 -3.27
CA PHE A 150 18.39 -27.17 -2.83
C PHE A 150 18.51 -28.62 -3.33
N ALA A 151 19.46 -28.88 -4.22
CA ALA A 151 19.92 -30.26 -4.47
C ALA A 151 20.74 -30.75 -3.26
N GLU A 152 20.86 -32.07 -3.05
CA GLU A 152 21.61 -32.66 -1.93
C GLU A 152 23.07 -32.17 -1.84
N THR A 153 23.66 -31.71 -2.96
CA THR A 153 25.01 -31.12 -3.05
C THR A 153 25.06 -29.59 -2.93
N GLN A 154 23.95 -28.89 -3.11
CA GLN A 154 23.87 -27.42 -3.05
C GLN A 154 23.32 -27.01 -1.67
N SER A 155 24.23 -26.75 -0.72
CA SER A 155 23.85 -26.30 0.62
C SER A 155 23.44 -24.82 0.64
N LYS A 156 22.84 -24.38 1.75
CA LYS A 156 22.54 -22.95 2.02
C LYS A 156 23.79 -22.05 1.89
N GLU A 157 24.97 -22.61 2.13
CA GLU A 157 26.26 -21.90 2.03
C GLU A 157 26.59 -21.53 0.58
N SER A 158 26.22 -22.37 -0.39
CA SER A 158 26.40 -22.06 -1.81
C SER A 158 25.66 -20.77 -2.20
N ILE A 159 24.41 -20.62 -1.75
CA ILE A 159 23.63 -19.40 -1.97
C ILE A 159 24.35 -18.21 -1.33
N LEU A 160 24.86 -18.35 -0.11
CA LEU A 160 25.60 -17.27 0.54
C LEU A 160 26.83 -16.87 -0.29
N THR A 161 27.57 -17.84 -0.84
CA THR A 161 28.72 -17.58 -1.72
C THR A 161 28.34 -16.96 -3.07
N THR A 162 27.14 -17.20 -3.59
CA THR A 162 26.66 -16.49 -4.77
C THR A 162 26.28 -15.05 -4.43
N PHE A 163 25.57 -14.85 -3.32
CA PHE A 163 25.09 -13.53 -2.90
C PHE A 163 26.21 -12.61 -2.41
N THR A 164 27.39 -13.11 -2.05
CA THR A 164 28.58 -12.27 -1.78
C THR A 164 28.99 -11.44 -3.00
N HIS A 165 28.84 -11.98 -4.21
CA HIS A 165 29.17 -11.31 -5.47
C HIS A 165 28.05 -10.39 -5.98
N LEU A 166 26.83 -10.50 -5.42
CA LEU A 166 25.62 -9.82 -5.89
C LEU A 166 25.13 -8.73 -4.92
N CYS A 167 25.48 -8.78 -3.65
CA CYS A 167 24.95 -7.91 -2.61
C CYS A 167 26.05 -7.16 -1.84
N SER A 168 25.64 -6.16 -1.07
CA SER A 168 26.52 -5.51 -0.09
C SER A 168 26.87 -6.45 1.05
N SER A 169 27.97 -6.17 1.75
CA SER A 169 28.38 -6.93 2.95
C SER A 169 27.32 -6.87 4.06
N ASN A 170 26.62 -5.75 4.22
CA ASN A 170 25.54 -5.61 5.20
C ASN A 170 24.31 -6.46 4.84
N ASP A 171 23.91 -6.47 3.57
CA ASP A 171 22.80 -7.31 3.11
C ASP A 171 23.13 -8.81 3.23
N LEU A 172 24.40 -9.17 3.04
CA LEU A 172 24.90 -10.53 3.27
C LEU A 172 24.85 -10.93 4.75
N GLN A 173 25.23 -10.03 5.65
CA GLN A 173 25.11 -10.26 7.11
C GLN A 173 23.65 -10.49 7.49
N LEU A 174 22.74 -9.66 6.99
CA LEU A 174 21.30 -9.84 7.22
C LEU A 174 20.79 -11.18 6.68
N LEU A 175 21.29 -11.61 5.52
CA LEU A 175 20.94 -12.91 4.95
C LEU A 175 21.42 -14.06 5.84
N ASN A 176 22.63 -13.96 6.38
CA ASN A 176 23.19 -14.97 7.29
C ASN A 176 22.40 -15.05 8.60
N ASP A 177 22.06 -13.91 9.20
CA ASP A 177 21.23 -13.84 10.41
C ASP A 177 19.82 -14.42 10.18
N SER A 178 19.31 -14.30 8.96
CA SER A 178 17.96 -14.74 8.58
C SER A 178 17.82 -16.26 8.39
N GLN A 179 18.91 -17.04 8.44
CA GLN A 179 18.83 -18.49 8.25
C GLN A 179 17.90 -19.21 9.24
N ASN A 180 17.71 -18.62 10.43
CA ASN A 180 16.83 -19.12 11.49
C ASN A 180 15.50 -18.37 11.58
N SER A 181 15.30 -17.32 10.78
CA SER A 181 14.12 -16.45 10.86
C SER A 181 13.12 -16.78 9.76
N GLU A 182 11.85 -16.93 10.13
CA GLU A 182 10.74 -17.12 9.19
C GLU A 182 10.31 -15.80 8.50
N LEU A 183 10.85 -14.65 8.94
CA LEU A 183 10.50 -13.36 8.39
C LEU A 183 11.19 -13.11 7.04
N PRO A 184 10.46 -12.62 6.02
CA PRO A 184 11.05 -12.32 4.74
C PRO A 184 11.99 -11.13 4.86
N LEU A 185 13.22 -11.30 4.37
CA LEU A 185 14.24 -10.27 4.29
C LEU A 185 14.15 -9.56 2.95
N THR A 186 14.54 -8.28 2.88
CA THR A 186 14.70 -7.58 1.61
C THR A 186 16.17 -7.27 1.36
N LEU A 187 16.69 -7.74 0.24
CA LEU A 187 18.06 -7.59 -0.23
C LEU A 187 18.10 -6.70 -1.48
N HIS A 188 19.23 -6.06 -1.74
CA HIS A 188 19.47 -5.31 -2.97
C HIS A 188 20.47 -6.05 -3.85
N VAL A 189 20.05 -6.46 -5.04
CA VAL A 189 20.87 -7.26 -5.97
C VAL A 189 21.46 -6.38 -7.06
N HIS A 190 22.76 -6.55 -7.28
CA HIS A 190 23.57 -5.88 -8.29
C HIS A 190 24.00 -6.85 -9.39
N GLU A 191 24.54 -6.32 -10.48
CA GLU A 191 25.34 -7.12 -11.40
C GLU A 191 26.59 -7.69 -10.69
N ARG A 192 27.05 -8.87 -11.14
CA ARG A 192 28.16 -9.61 -10.51
C ARG A 192 29.40 -8.75 -10.36
N ASP A 193 29.94 -8.68 -9.15
CA ASP A 193 31.16 -7.95 -8.79
C ASP A 193 31.15 -6.45 -9.13
N GLN A 194 29.97 -5.87 -9.36
CA GLN A 194 29.82 -4.47 -9.78
C GLN A 194 29.25 -3.57 -8.68
N PHE A 195 29.11 -4.08 -7.45
CA PHE A 195 28.76 -3.28 -6.28
C PHE A 195 29.78 -2.14 -6.05
N PRO A 196 29.34 -0.88 -5.83
CA PRO A 196 27.98 -0.42 -5.55
C PRO A 196 27.16 0.06 -6.77
N LEU A 197 27.70 -0.03 -7.98
CA LEU A 197 27.05 0.40 -9.20
C LEU A 197 26.08 -0.66 -9.75
N LYS A 198 25.31 -0.29 -10.78
CA LYS A 198 24.43 -1.18 -11.56
C LYS A 198 23.53 -2.07 -10.71
N LEU A 199 22.68 -1.41 -9.93
CA LEU A 199 21.65 -2.07 -9.16
C LEU A 199 20.59 -2.65 -10.09
N ILE A 200 20.26 -3.94 -9.92
CA ILE A 200 19.18 -4.60 -10.64
C ILE A 200 17.84 -4.33 -9.95
N GLY A 201 17.82 -4.37 -8.62
CA GLY A 201 16.64 -4.01 -7.84
C GLY A 201 16.55 -4.75 -6.50
N PRO A 202 15.48 -4.47 -5.72
CA PRO A 202 15.23 -5.15 -4.47
C PRO A 202 14.60 -6.53 -4.70
N ILE A 203 15.01 -7.46 -3.85
CA ILE A 203 14.50 -8.82 -3.82
C ILE A 203 14.04 -9.12 -2.40
N ARG A 204 12.86 -9.71 -2.26
CA ARG A 204 12.41 -10.24 -0.99
C ARG A 204 12.66 -11.74 -0.93
N CYS A 205 13.39 -12.21 0.06
CA CYS A 205 13.78 -13.62 0.15
C CYS A 205 13.48 -14.22 1.52
N ARG A 206 13.30 -15.55 1.54
CA ARG A 206 13.15 -16.34 2.76
C ARG A 206 13.68 -17.76 2.54
N PHE A 207 14.24 -18.34 3.59
CA PHE A 207 14.67 -19.74 3.60
C PHE A 207 13.53 -20.64 4.05
N GLU A 208 13.26 -21.69 3.30
CA GLU A 208 12.52 -22.88 3.74
C GLU A 208 13.52 -24.06 3.80
N GLU A 209 13.14 -25.16 4.45
CA GLU A 209 14.05 -26.30 4.68
C GLU A 209 14.70 -26.85 3.39
N LYS A 210 13.93 -26.89 2.29
CA LYS A 210 14.37 -27.46 1.00
C LYS A 210 14.37 -26.45 -0.16
N LYS A 211 13.98 -25.20 0.10
CA LYS A 211 13.80 -24.19 -0.93
C LYS A 211 14.25 -22.82 -0.46
N PHE A 212 14.79 -22.03 -1.36
CA PHE A 212 14.99 -20.60 -1.17
C PHE A 212 13.95 -19.85 -2.00
N ILE A 213 13.02 -19.16 -1.33
CA ILE A 213 11.91 -18.48 -2.00
C ILE A 213 12.27 -17.02 -2.19
N ILE A 214 12.14 -16.58 -3.44
CA ILE A 214 12.48 -15.24 -3.89
C ILE A 214 11.25 -14.60 -4.51
N THR A 215 10.85 -13.44 -3.98
CA THR A 215 9.81 -12.57 -4.51
C THR A 215 10.46 -11.31 -5.09
N THR A 216 10.18 -11.02 -6.37
CA THR A 216 10.74 -9.89 -7.12
C THR A 216 9.65 -9.15 -7.89
N HIS A 217 9.97 -7.95 -8.35
CA HIS A 217 9.08 -7.22 -9.27
C HIS A 217 9.13 -7.81 -10.69
N ILE A 218 8.01 -7.81 -11.42
CA ILE A 218 7.89 -8.37 -12.78
C ILE A 218 8.98 -7.84 -13.73
N GLY A 219 9.31 -6.54 -13.61
CA GLY A 219 10.27 -5.87 -14.47
C GLY A 219 11.73 -6.34 -14.32
N ILE A 220 12.10 -6.85 -13.14
CA ILE A 220 13.47 -7.33 -12.84
C ILE A 220 13.55 -8.86 -12.79
N TYR A 221 12.40 -9.52 -12.82
CA TYR A 221 12.28 -10.98 -12.69
C TYR A 221 13.19 -11.73 -13.67
N GLU A 222 13.19 -11.35 -14.96
CA GLU A 222 14.01 -12.02 -15.97
C GLU A 222 15.52 -11.82 -15.72
N SER A 223 15.93 -10.61 -15.35
CA SER A 223 17.33 -10.31 -15.02
C SER A 223 17.84 -11.12 -13.83
N VAL A 224 17.03 -11.23 -12.77
CA VAL A 224 17.39 -12.01 -11.57
C VAL A 224 17.42 -13.50 -11.88
N VAL A 225 16.44 -14.03 -12.61
CA VAL A 225 16.41 -15.44 -13.00
C VAL A 225 17.62 -15.79 -13.86
N ASN A 226 18.00 -14.93 -14.81
CA ASN A 226 19.18 -15.15 -15.65
C ASN A 226 20.48 -15.19 -14.83
N LEU A 227 20.63 -14.31 -13.82
CA LEU A 227 21.78 -14.35 -12.91
C LEU A 227 21.88 -15.67 -12.14
N LEU A 228 20.76 -16.18 -11.61
CA LEU A 228 20.76 -17.42 -10.85
C LEU A 228 20.88 -18.67 -11.75
N THR A 229 20.36 -18.60 -12.98
CA THR A 229 20.49 -19.70 -13.96
C THR A 229 21.94 -19.85 -14.42
N PHE A 230 22.69 -18.74 -14.53
CA PHE A 230 24.13 -18.77 -14.82
C PHE A 230 24.92 -19.56 -13.77
N GLU A 231 24.48 -19.54 -12.52
CA GLU A 231 25.08 -20.26 -11.40
C GLU A 231 24.57 -21.71 -11.27
N SER A 232 23.88 -22.24 -12.28
CA SER A 232 23.37 -23.63 -12.35
C SER A 232 22.33 -24.00 -11.28
N TYR A 233 21.55 -23.03 -10.79
CA TYR A 233 20.44 -23.28 -9.88
C TYR A 233 19.17 -23.76 -10.59
N ASN A 234 18.50 -24.76 -10.01
CA ASN A 234 17.20 -25.24 -10.48
C ASN A 234 16.07 -24.32 -9.97
N ILE A 235 15.49 -23.55 -10.89
CA ILE A 235 14.47 -22.54 -10.61
C ILE A 235 13.07 -23.09 -10.92
N THR A 236 12.16 -23.00 -9.95
CA THR A 236 10.74 -23.33 -10.10
C THR A 236 9.86 -22.10 -9.86
N HIS A 237 8.93 -21.82 -10.79
CA HIS A 237 7.99 -20.70 -10.63
C HIS A 237 6.84 -21.09 -9.69
N GLU A 238 6.61 -20.28 -8.66
CA GLU A 238 5.55 -20.51 -7.67
C GLU A 238 4.34 -19.61 -7.99
N PRO A 239 3.11 -20.13 -8.18
CA PRO A 239 1.92 -19.35 -8.52
C PRO A 239 1.34 -18.62 -7.29
N ILE A 240 2.15 -17.71 -6.73
CA ILE A 240 1.84 -16.96 -5.50
C ILE A 240 1.42 -15.53 -5.83
N SER A 241 0.32 -15.11 -5.25
CA SER A 241 -0.22 -13.76 -5.28
C SER A 241 -0.05 -13.04 -3.94
N HIS A 242 0.22 -11.74 -4.03
CA HIS A 242 0.58 -10.89 -2.91
C HIS A 242 -0.54 -9.90 -2.55
N ILE A 243 -0.94 -9.89 -1.28
CA ILE A 243 -1.86 -8.90 -0.70
C ILE A 243 -1.16 -8.21 0.46
N ARG A 244 -1.19 -6.87 0.48
CA ARG A 244 -0.69 -6.08 1.61
C ARG A 244 -1.83 -5.38 2.33
N LEU A 245 -1.88 -5.53 3.64
CA LEU A 245 -2.78 -4.78 4.52
C LEU A 245 -1.97 -3.77 5.35
N TYR A 246 -2.54 -2.59 5.55
CA TYR A 246 -1.98 -1.59 6.47
C TYR A 246 -2.96 -1.30 7.59
N GLY A 247 -2.44 -1.03 8.77
CA GLY A 247 -3.15 -0.42 9.90
C GLY A 247 -3.44 -1.36 11.07
N SER A 248 -3.62 -0.74 12.24
CA SER A 248 -3.77 -1.42 13.54
C SER A 248 -4.96 -2.38 13.63
N LYS A 249 -6.00 -2.22 12.78
CA LYS A 249 -7.17 -3.12 12.76
C LYS A 249 -7.07 -4.20 11.67
N ALA A 250 -5.99 -4.23 10.88
CA ALA A 250 -5.80 -5.22 9.82
C ALA A 250 -5.74 -6.64 10.39
N ASN A 251 -4.96 -6.84 11.46
CA ASN A 251 -4.83 -8.12 12.14
C ASN A 251 -6.20 -8.67 12.62
N ARG A 252 -6.97 -7.84 13.32
CA ARG A 252 -8.33 -8.19 13.78
C ARG A 252 -9.27 -8.58 12.63
N ARG A 253 -9.14 -7.95 11.47
CA ARG A 253 -9.95 -8.28 10.29
C ARG A 253 -9.54 -9.63 9.71
N LEU A 254 -8.25 -9.90 9.65
CA LEU A 254 -7.69 -11.14 9.13
C LEU A 254 -8.01 -12.33 10.05
N ASN A 255 -7.88 -12.22 11.37
CA ASN A 255 -8.24 -13.30 12.32
C ASN A 255 -9.72 -13.71 12.20
N ARG A 256 -10.64 -12.76 12.00
CA ARG A 256 -12.06 -13.06 11.76
C ARG A 256 -12.32 -13.87 10.50
N ILE A 257 -11.41 -13.80 9.52
CA ILE A 257 -11.55 -14.47 8.22
C ILE A 257 -10.82 -15.80 8.23
N LEU A 258 -9.58 -15.84 8.73
CA LEU A 258 -8.72 -17.03 8.70
C LEU A 258 -9.00 -17.99 9.86
N LEU A 259 -9.22 -17.49 11.08
CA LEU A 259 -9.16 -18.32 12.28
C LEU A 259 -10.51 -18.60 12.95
N GLN A 260 -11.54 -17.76 12.74
CA GLN A 260 -12.82 -17.82 13.48
C GLN A 260 -12.71 -17.93 15.02
N SER A 261 -11.52 -17.90 15.60
CA SER A 261 -11.24 -17.85 17.03
C SER A 261 -10.95 -16.40 17.45
N ASN A 262 -11.39 -16.05 18.67
CA ASN A 262 -11.22 -14.72 19.25
C ASN A 262 -9.80 -14.43 19.75
N GLU A 263 -8.85 -15.34 19.53
CA GLU A 263 -7.49 -15.19 20.03
C GLU A 263 -6.72 -14.15 19.22
N CYS A 264 -6.28 -13.14 19.95
CA CYS A 264 -5.73 -11.89 19.44
C CYS A 264 -4.21 -11.94 19.46
N SER A 265 -3.58 -12.61 18.51
CA SER A 265 -2.30 -12.18 17.94
C SER A 265 -1.88 -13.16 16.85
N ILE A 266 -1.48 -12.62 15.71
CA ILE A 266 -0.67 -13.34 14.73
C ILE A 266 0.76 -12.99 15.16
N PRO A 267 1.60 -13.98 15.51
CA PRO A 267 3.04 -13.77 15.68
C PRO A 267 3.66 -13.05 14.47
N SER A 268 4.86 -12.50 14.64
CA SER A 268 5.59 -11.71 13.64
C SER A 268 5.63 -12.37 12.24
N ALA A 269 5.75 -13.70 12.20
CA ALA A 269 5.47 -14.55 11.04
C ALA A 269 4.56 -15.68 11.53
N THR A 270 3.53 -16.04 10.77
CA THR A 270 2.72 -17.21 11.13
C THR A 270 2.24 -17.93 9.89
N TYR A 271 2.52 -19.22 9.87
CA TYR A 271 1.93 -20.16 8.95
C TYR A 271 0.46 -20.37 9.34
N CYS A 272 -0.46 -19.96 8.46
CA CYS A 272 -1.89 -20.11 8.73
C CYS A 272 -2.52 -21.00 7.65
N GLY A 273 -3.14 -22.10 8.06
CA GLY A 273 -3.97 -22.89 7.18
C GLY A 273 -5.27 -22.16 6.86
N LEU A 274 -5.58 -21.99 5.57
CA LEU A 274 -6.90 -21.52 5.14
C LEU A 274 -7.89 -22.67 5.25
N ARG A 275 -8.85 -22.60 6.18
CA ARG A 275 -10.07 -23.42 6.05
C ARG A 275 -10.91 -22.88 4.89
N GLU A 276 -11.36 -23.78 4.01
CA GLU A 276 -12.35 -23.42 3.00
C GLU A 276 -13.58 -22.87 3.72
N THR A 277 -13.78 -21.55 3.64
CA THR A 277 -15.08 -20.99 3.96
C THR A 277 -15.98 -21.35 2.78
N ASN A 278 -16.61 -22.53 2.85
CA ASN A 278 -17.89 -22.74 2.20
C ASN A 278 -18.80 -21.65 2.77
N TYR A 279 -18.92 -20.56 2.02
CA TYR A 279 -19.55 -19.34 2.46
C TYR A 279 -21.07 -19.56 2.41
N ASN A 280 -21.61 -20.33 3.37
CA ASN A 280 -23.03 -20.42 3.63
C ASN A 280 -23.47 -19.03 4.13
N LYS A 281 -23.92 -18.20 3.18
CA LYS A 281 -24.44 -16.83 3.39
C LYS A 281 -25.59 -16.72 4.40
N ASN A 282 -26.09 -17.83 4.94
CA ASN A 282 -27.29 -17.90 5.74
C ASN A 282 -27.08 -18.31 7.22
N GLU A 283 -25.93 -18.88 7.62
CA GLU A 283 -25.82 -19.48 8.96
C GLU A 283 -25.41 -18.50 10.08
N LYS A 284 -24.66 -17.43 9.76
CA LYS A 284 -24.18 -16.46 10.77
C LYS A 284 -25.26 -15.59 11.45
N LYS A 285 -26.54 -15.83 11.21
CA LYS A 285 -27.64 -15.11 11.89
C LYS A 285 -28.35 -15.92 12.96
N ASN A 286 -28.14 -17.23 13.05
CA ASN A 286 -28.89 -18.09 13.98
C ASN A 286 -28.04 -18.79 15.05
N THR A 287 -26.71 -18.69 15.02
CA THR A 287 -25.84 -19.40 15.99
C THR A 287 -25.91 -18.86 17.42
N ASP A 288 -26.38 -17.63 17.60
CA ASP A 288 -26.56 -17.02 18.93
C ASP A 288 -27.85 -17.52 19.64
N ARG A 289 -28.65 -18.39 19.01
CA ARG A 289 -29.93 -18.90 19.53
C ARG A 289 -30.02 -20.43 19.63
N LEU A 290 -28.92 -21.15 19.37
CA LEU A 290 -28.90 -22.62 19.46
C LEU A 290 -28.30 -23.04 20.80
N ASP A 291 -28.93 -24.04 21.43
CA ASP A 291 -28.50 -24.63 22.69
C ASP A 291 -27.13 -25.33 22.55
N GLU A 292 -26.40 -25.48 23.66
CA GLU A 292 -25.01 -25.97 23.62
C GLU A 292 -24.88 -27.39 23.04
N ASP A 293 -25.90 -28.23 23.20
CA ASP A 293 -25.92 -29.59 22.65
C ASP A 293 -26.10 -29.62 21.13
N GLU A 294 -26.78 -28.62 20.55
CA GLU A 294 -26.91 -28.48 19.09
C GLU A 294 -25.61 -27.97 18.47
N LYS A 295 -24.87 -27.11 19.19
CA LYS A 295 -23.52 -26.68 18.79
C LYS A 295 -22.53 -27.86 18.82
N ALA A 296 -22.66 -28.75 19.81
CA ALA A 296 -21.83 -29.95 19.91
C ALA A 296 -22.12 -30.97 18.78
N LYS A 297 -23.40 -31.14 18.37
CA LYS A 297 -23.77 -32.02 17.24
C LYS A 297 -23.30 -31.52 15.87
N ILE A 298 -23.17 -30.21 15.69
CA ILE A 298 -22.57 -29.63 14.46
C ILE A 298 -21.06 -29.89 14.42
N GLN A 299 -20.39 -29.89 15.57
CA GLN A 299 -18.95 -30.17 15.67
C GLN A 299 -18.61 -31.66 15.50
N SER A 300 -19.49 -32.58 15.90
CA SER A 300 -19.23 -34.02 15.75
C SER A 300 -19.50 -34.57 14.34
N ASN A 301 -20.25 -33.85 13.50
CA ASN A 301 -20.54 -34.24 12.12
C ASN A 301 -19.48 -33.79 11.09
N SER A 302 -18.40 -33.12 11.50
CA SER A 302 -17.23 -32.90 10.64
C SER A 302 -16.30 -34.10 10.68
N GLY A 303 -16.77 -35.22 10.14
CA GLY A 303 -15.91 -36.36 9.81
C GLY A 303 -14.98 -36.01 8.65
N ASP A 304 -13.69 -36.23 8.83
CA ASP A 304 -12.64 -36.56 7.84
C ASP A 304 -12.55 -35.83 6.48
N ASP A 305 -13.03 -34.59 6.36
CA ASP A 305 -12.68 -33.69 5.25
C ASP A 305 -11.52 -32.73 5.61
N ASN A 306 -10.50 -33.23 6.30
CA ASN A 306 -9.23 -32.50 6.54
C ASN A 306 -8.29 -32.50 5.32
N ALA A 307 -8.80 -32.79 4.12
CA ALA A 307 -8.03 -32.82 2.90
C ALA A 307 -7.93 -31.41 2.27
N ASN A 308 -6.72 -30.84 2.33
CA ASN A 308 -6.27 -29.55 1.77
C ASN A 308 -6.41 -28.33 2.68
N LEU A 309 -5.68 -28.34 3.80
CA LEU A 309 -5.18 -27.10 4.42
C LEU A 309 -4.28 -26.38 3.40
N ARG A 310 -4.90 -25.51 2.61
CA ARG A 310 -4.22 -24.71 1.61
C ARG A 310 -3.46 -23.58 2.31
N GLN A 311 -2.18 -23.46 1.99
CA GLN A 311 -1.19 -22.74 2.78
C GLN A 311 -1.22 -21.24 2.46
N CYS A 312 -1.29 -20.39 3.49
CA CYS A 312 -1.03 -18.96 3.33
C CYS A 312 0.03 -18.51 4.33
N PHE A 313 0.96 -17.68 3.85
CA PHE A 313 1.98 -17.09 4.71
C PHE A 313 1.55 -15.67 5.04
N VAL A 314 1.56 -15.36 6.34
CA VAL A 314 1.21 -14.04 6.84
C VAL A 314 2.40 -13.48 7.61
N TYR A 315 2.86 -12.30 7.19
CA TYR A 315 3.98 -11.60 7.80
C TYR A 315 3.50 -10.28 8.38
N LYS A 316 3.78 -10.04 9.66
CA LYS A 316 3.51 -8.77 10.31
C LYS A 316 4.81 -8.05 10.61
N TYR A 317 4.93 -6.81 10.11
CA TYR A 317 6.09 -5.97 10.38
C TYR A 317 5.69 -4.51 10.52
N LEU A 318 6.57 -3.73 11.15
CA LEU A 318 6.38 -2.30 11.37
C LEU A 318 7.19 -1.52 10.34
N ILE A 319 6.51 -0.68 9.56
CA ILE A 319 7.13 0.29 8.67
C ILE A 319 7.03 1.66 9.32
N ASN A 320 8.09 2.08 10.02
CA ASN A 320 8.11 3.32 10.80
C ASN A 320 6.90 3.41 11.75
N LYS A 321 5.87 4.20 11.41
CA LYS A 321 4.65 4.36 12.22
C LYS A 321 3.46 3.48 11.78
N PHE A 322 3.61 2.72 10.70
CA PHE A 322 2.52 1.93 10.10
C PHE A 322 2.75 0.44 10.32
N GLU A 323 1.77 -0.23 10.94
CA GLU A 323 1.71 -1.69 10.92
C GLU A 323 1.33 -2.18 9.52
N ALA A 324 2.17 -3.05 8.96
CA ALA A 324 1.93 -3.70 7.68
C ALA A 324 1.80 -5.21 7.88
N ILE A 325 0.89 -5.82 7.12
CA ILE A 325 0.71 -7.26 7.06
C ILE A 325 0.76 -7.68 5.60
N ASP A 326 1.72 -8.53 5.25
CA ASP A 326 1.80 -9.17 3.94
C ASP A 326 1.22 -10.57 3.98
N ILE A 327 0.48 -10.90 2.93
CA ILE A 327 -0.18 -12.18 2.78
C ILE A 327 0.25 -12.75 1.42
N GLU A 328 0.93 -13.88 1.46
CA GLU A 328 1.28 -14.69 0.29
C GLU A 328 0.30 -15.87 0.19
N ILE A 329 -0.39 -15.97 -0.94
CA ILE A 329 -1.42 -16.99 -1.18
C ILE A 329 -1.30 -17.53 -2.59
N ASN A 330 -1.65 -18.81 -2.76
CA ASN A 330 -1.76 -19.39 -4.10
C ASN A 330 -2.84 -18.69 -4.93
N ASP A 331 -2.57 -18.58 -6.23
CA ASP A 331 -3.40 -17.89 -7.22
C ASP A 331 -4.86 -18.39 -7.24
N ASP A 332 -5.07 -19.68 -7.01
CA ASP A 332 -6.39 -20.30 -6.96
C ASP A 332 -7.28 -19.74 -5.84
N GLN A 333 -6.66 -19.40 -4.70
CA GLN A 333 -7.37 -18.92 -3.51
C GLN A 333 -7.57 -17.41 -3.49
N LEU A 334 -6.78 -16.68 -4.28
CA LEU A 334 -6.74 -15.22 -4.28
C LEU A 334 -8.14 -14.59 -4.32
N LYS A 335 -9.03 -15.06 -5.20
CA LYS A 335 -10.38 -14.48 -5.34
C LYS A 335 -11.22 -14.64 -4.08
N SER A 336 -11.17 -15.82 -3.46
CA SER A 336 -11.94 -16.13 -2.25
C SER A 336 -11.47 -15.25 -1.09
N VAL A 337 -10.16 -15.27 -0.82
CA VAL A 337 -9.53 -14.48 0.25
C VAL A 337 -9.76 -12.99 0.03
N TRP A 338 -9.54 -12.49 -1.19
CA TRP A 338 -9.73 -11.08 -1.53
C TRP A 338 -11.17 -10.61 -1.29
N TYR A 339 -12.18 -11.41 -1.66
CA TYR A 339 -13.58 -11.05 -1.45
C TYR A 339 -13.97 -11.09 0.02
N SER A 340 -13.44 -12.03 0.79
CA SER A 340 -13.65 -12.12 2.24
C SER A 340 -13.04 -10.93 2.97
N ILE A 341 -11.79 -10.56 2.64
CA ILE A 341 -11.12 -9.38 3.21
C ILE A 341 -11.94 -8.12 2.92
N ASN A 342 -12.29 -7.90 1.66
CA ASN A 342 -12.87 -6.65 1.17
C ASN A 342 -14.40 -6.62 1.10
N GLU A 343 -15.05 -7.54 1.80
CA GLU A 343 -16.51 -7.62 1.84
C GLU A 343 -17.12 -6.29 2.32
N ASN A 344 -17.97 -5.67 1.49
CA ASN A 344 -18.58 -4.35 1.72
C ASN A 344 -17.60 -3.18 1.96
N MET A 345 -16.28 -3.39 1.82
CA MET A 345 -15.24 -2.44 2.20
C MET A 345 -14.37 -1.99 1.02
N ALA A 346 -14.90 -2.06 -0.20
CA ALA A 346 -14.20 -1.68 -1.43
C ALA A 346 -13.64 -0.23 -1.47
N HIS A 347 -14.10 0.63 -0.58
CA HIS A 347 -13.66 2.02 -0.43
C HIS A 347 -12.37 2.16 0.41
N LEU A 348 -11.99 1.09 1.12
CA LEU A 348 -10.74 0.93 1.88
C LEU A 348 -9.66 0.19 1.07
N VAL A 349 -9.89 0.00 -0.23
CA VAL A 349 -8.88 -0.56 -1.14
C VAL A 349 -8.15 0.59 -1.82
N GLY A 350 -6.82 0.53 -1.82
CA GLY A 350 -5.96 1.47 -2.52
C GLY A 350 -5.38 0.88 -3.81
N GLY A 351 -4.96 1.76 -4.72
CA GLY A 351 -4.19 1.39 -5.93
C GLY A 351 -2.71 1.78 -5.82
N LEU A 352 -1.97 1.67 -6.92
CA LEU A 352 -0.54 2.00 -6.97
C LEU A 352 -0.27 3.46 -6.56
N ARG A 353 -1.10 4.41 -6.99
CA ARG A 353 -0.96 5.82 -6.58
C ARG A 353 -1.09 6.00 -5.07
N ASP A 354 -2.00 5.26 -4.46
CA ASP A 354 -2.23 5.34 -3.01
C ASP A 354 -1.05 4.71 -2.24
N LEU A 355 -0.41 3.67 -2.80
CA LEU A 355 0.87 3.14 -2.28
C LEU A 355 2.00 4.17 -2.37
N GLN A 356 2.13 4.88 -3.49
CA GLN A 356 3.13 5.94 -3.65
C GLN A 356 2.95 7.07 -2.63
N VAL A 357 1.69 7.45 -2.36
CA VAL A 357 1.39 8.44 -1.32
C VAL A 357 1.75 7.91 0.06
N LEU A 358 1.40 6.66 0.36
CA LEU A 358 1.78 6.04 1.64
C LEU A 358 3.29 5.96 1.79
N ALA A 359 4.04 5.66 0.72
CA ALA A 359 5.49 5.57 0.73
C ALA A 359 6.16 6.88 1.17
N ILE A 360 5.64 8.05 0.75
CA ILE A 360 6.11 9.36 1.25
C ILE A 360 5.83 9.52 2.75
N GLU A 361 4.66 9.10 3.21
CA GLU A 361 4.25 9.25 4.62
C GLU A 361 5.03 8.29 5.54
N SER A 362 5.33 7.08 5.05
CA SER A 362 6.15 6.10 5.74
C SER A 362 7.65 6.28 5.49
N GLN A 363 8.08 7.22 4.64
CA GLN A 363 9.48 7.42 4.23
C GLN A 363 10.14 6.12 3.72
N THR A 364 9.40 5.35 2.93
CA THR A 364 9.86 4.08 2.34
C THR A 364 10.04 4.17 0.84
N CYS A 365 10.90 3.32 0.30
CA CYS A 365 11.05 3.15 -1.13
C CYS A 365 9.95 2.23 -1.68
N LEU A 366 9.43 2.54 -2.86
CA LEU A 366 8.47 1.73 -3.60
C LEU A 366 9.05 1.44 -4.98
N PHE A 367 9.58 0.23 -5.17
CA PHE A 367 10.11 -0.17 -6.46
C PHE A 367 8.99 -0.31 -7.51
N PRO A 368 9.21 0.11 -8.76
CA PRO A 368 10.33 0.90 -9.28
C PRO A 368 10.10 2.42 -9.17
N THR A 369 8.93 2.88 -8.72
CA THR A 369 8.52 4.27 -8.92
C THR A 369 9.16 5.31 -7.99
N VAL A 370 9.60 4.92 -6.79
CA VAL A 370 10.15 5.82 -5.75
C VAL A 370 11.29 5.11 -5.03
N GLY A 371 12.44 5.75 -4.86
CA GLY A 371 13.57 5.23 -4.09
C GLY A 371 14.52 4.30 -4.86
N TYR A 372 14.49 4.36 -6.20
CA TYR A 372 15.23 3.45 -7.08
C TYR A 372 15.66 4.09 -8.42
N PHE A 373 16.15 5.33 -8.41
CA PHE A 373 16.66 5.96 -9.65
C PHE A 373 17.93 5.28 -10.20
N ASP A 374 18.77 4.74 -9.32
CA ASP A 374 20.05 4.08 -9.60
C ASP A 374 19.88 2.63 -10.09
N CYS A 375 18.63 2.19 -10.24
CA CYS A 375 18.30 0.88 -10.75
C CYS A 375 18.31 0.87 -12.29
N ASN A 376 18.96 -0.12 -12.89
CA ASN A 376 19.07 -0.29 -14.35
C ASN A 376 17.68 -0.33 -15.03
N PHE A 377 16.70 -0.96 -14.39
CA PHE A 377 15.31 -1.00 -14.88
C PHE A 377 14.70 0.38 -15.12
N ASN A 378 15.13 1.37 -14.35
CA ASN A 378 14.60 2.73 -14.37
C ASN A 378 15.49 3.72 -15.11
N HIS A 379 16.54 3.26 -15.81
CA HIS A 379 17.56 4.14 -16.38
C HIS A 379 16.93 5.29 -17.19
N ARG A 380 16.83 6.45 -16.54
CA ARG A 380 16.45 7.70 -17.19
C ARG A 380 17.72 8.20 -17.83
N LYS A 381 17.70 8.38 -19.15
CA LYS A 381 18.92 8.68 -19.91
C LYS A 381 19.64 9.93 -19.40
N THR A 382 18.91 10.98 -19.00
CA THR A 382 19.50 12.18 -18.38
C THR A 382 18.41 13.01 -17.71
N ILE A 383 18.69 13.56 -16.53
CA ILE A 383 17.99 14.76 -16.03
C ILE A 383 18.84 15.96 -16.48
N PRO A 384 18.24 17.06 -17.00
CA PRO A 384 19.02 18.22 -17.41
C PRO A 384 19.91 18.69 -16.27
N ASN A 385 21.21 18.82 -16.56
CA ASN A 385 22.26 19.27 -15.62
C ASN A 385 22.52 18.34 -14.41
N PHE A 386 22.07 17.09 -14.45
CA PHE A 386 22.45 16.08 -13.45
C PHE A 386 22.69 14.73 -14.13
N ASP A 387 23.97 14.38 -14.28
CA ASP A 387 24.35 13.07 -14.80
C ASP A 387 23.99 11.96 -13.79
N LEU A 388 23.40 10.89 -14.30
CA LEU A 388 22.88 9.74 -13.56
C LEU A 388 23.67 8.46 -13.85
N GLU A 389 24.45 8.39 -14.93
CA GLU A 389 24.99 7.13 -15.44
C GLU A 389 25.99 6.45 -14.50
N GLN A 390 26.65 7.22 -13.63
CA GLN A 390 27.65 6.70 -12.68
C GLN A 390 27.25 6.84 -11.21
N LYS A 391 26.03 7.30 -10.91
CA LYS A 391 25.60 7.57 -9.53
C LYS A 391 24.91 6.37 -8.90
N TYR A 392 25.18 6.14 -7.61
CA TYR A 392 24.51 5.10 -6.83
C TYR A 392 23.95 5.66 -5.52
N ALA A 393 22.90 5.03 -4.97
CA ALA A 393 22.29 5.45 -3.73
C ALA A 393 22.74 4.60 -2.53
N ILE A 394 23.12 5.27 -1.44
CA ILE A 394 23.49 4.62 -0.18
C ILE A 394 22.23 4.09 0.50
N ARG A 395 22.24 2.79 0.86
CA ARG A 395 21.13 2.09 1.52
C ARG A 395 21.46 1.51 2.89
N GLU A 396 22.73 1.55 3.27
CA GLU A 396 23.20 0.98 4.53
C GLU A 396 22.64 1.74 5.73
N ARG A 397 21.92 1.03 6.61
CA ARG A 397 21.21 1.62 7.76
C ARG A 397 22.15 2.35 8.73
N ASN A 398 23.35 1.81 8.95
CA ASN A 398 24.32 2.39 9.88
C ASN A 398 24.83 3.73 9.36
N ILE A 399 25.13 3.82 8.07
CA ILE A 399 25.58 5.06 7.42
C ILE A 399 24.44 6.07 7.40
N LEU A 400 23.22 5.67 7.03
CA LEU A 400 22.07 6.58 6.97
C LEU A 400 21.72 7.17 8.35
N LYS A 401 21.78 6.38 9.42
CA LYS A 401 21.61 6.88 10.79
C LYS A 401 22.71 7.85 11.20
N ALA A 402 23.97 7.53 10.90
CA ALA A 402 25.09 8.42 11.18
C ALA A 402 24.93 9.77 10.45
N LEU A 403 24.46 9.75 9.20
CA LEU A 403 24.18 10.95 8.41
C LEU A 403 22.97 11.74 8.92
N SER A 404 21.92 11.08 9.43
CA SER A 404 20.76 11.78 10.02
C SER A 404 21.13 12.51 11.31
N GLU A 405 22.04 11.95 12.09
CA GLU A 405 22.65 12.57 13.26
C GLU A 405 23.70 13.65 12.90
N SER A 406 23.86 13.96 11.61
CA SER A 406 24.81 14.95 11.07
C SER A 406 26.28 14.62 11.37
N SER A 407 26.61 13.35 11.63
CA SER A 407 27.98 12.91 11.87
C SER A 407 28.71 12.62 10.56
N LEU A 408 29.85 13.27 10.37
CA LEU A 408 30.67 13.14 9.14
C LEU A 408 31.71 12.00 9.23
N ASN A 409 31.85 11.37 10.39
CA ASN A 409 32.86 10.33 10.64
C ASN A 409 32.66 9.07 9.79
N CYS A 410 31.42 8.80 9.36
CA CYS A 410 31.08 7.63 8.55
C CYS A 410 31.51 7.74 7.07
N LEU A 411 31.93 8.92 6.61
CA LEU A 411 32.23 9.17 5.20
C LEU A 411 33.48 8.44 4.68
N SER A 412 34.44 8.12 5.55
CA SER A 412 35.68 7.41 5.16
C SER A 412 35.43 6.00 4.62
N ASN A 413 34.31 5.39 5.01
CA ASN A 413 34.01 3.99 4.71
C ASN A 413 33.28 3.82 3.36
N ILE A 414 32.95 4.93 2.69
CA ILE A 414 32.16 4.94 1.47
C ILE A 414 33.09 4.86 0.26
N ARG A 415 32.89 3.85 -0.58
CA ARG A 415 33.62 3.70 -1.87
C ARG A 415 33.14 4.78 -2.84
N LYS A 416 34.04 5.50 -3.54
CA LYS A 416 33.67 6.51 -4.57
C LYS A 416 32.65 7.56 -4.08
N ILE A 417 33.07 8.39 -3.12
CA ILE A 417 32.24 9.43 -2.50
C ILE A 417 31.60 10.41 -3.50
N GLU A 418 32.28 10.69 -4.62
CA GLU A 418 31.81 11.63 -5.65
C GLU A 418 30.53 11.16 -6.34
N ASP A 419 30.41 9.86 -6.56
CA ASP A 419 29.28 9.20 -7.23
C ASP A 419 28.14 8.86 -6.27
N ALA A 420 28.39 8.97 -4.96
CA ALA A 420 27.45 8.58 -3.92
C ALA A 420 26.31 9.60 -3.77
N THR A 421 25.09 9.07 -3.62
CA THR A 421 23.89 9.86 -3.37
C THR A 421 23.10 9.33 -2.19
N VAL A 422 22.27 10.17 -1.61
CA VAL A 422 21.44 9.87 -0.44
C VAL A 422 20.00 10.28 -0.72
N TYR A 423 19.07 9.44 -0.28
CA TYR A 423 17.65 9.79 -0.30
C TYR A 423 17.31 10.68 0.90
N VAL A 424 16.67 11.80 0.60
CA VAL A 424 16.21 12.76 1.59
C VAL A 424 14.71 12.99 1.46
N THR A 425 14.09 13.28 2.60
CA THR A 425 12.76 13.85 2.66
C THR A 425 12.88 15.37 2.60
N ILE A 426 12.13 15.98 1.69
CA ILE A 426 12.04 17.42 1.53
C ILE A 426 10.66 17.90 1.97
N GLU A 427 10.62 18.90 2.84
CA GLU A 427 9.37 19.59 3.19
C GLU A 427 9.35 20.99 2.61
N TYR A 428 8.29 21.25 1.84
CA TYR A 428 8.05 22.55 1.24
C TYR A 428 7.37 23.45 2.26
N LEU A 429 7.93 24.64 2.46
CA LEU A 429 7.29 25.70 3.22
C LEU A 429 6.13 26.31 2.42
N ARG A 430 6.37 26.56 1.13
CA ARG A 430 5.39 27.03 0.15
C ARG A 430 5.61 26.29 -1.18
N GLY A 431 4.56 26.19 -1.98
CA GLY A 431 4.61 25.53 -3.27
C GLY A 431 4.25 24.05 -3.21
N LYS A 432 4.38 23.39 -4.36
CA LYS A 432 4.04 21.98 -4.52
C LYS A 432 5.12 21.28 -5.35
N PRO A 433 5.65 20.15 -4.87
CA PRO A 433 6.63 19.38 -5.62
C PRO A 433 6.02 18.81 -6.90
N ARG A 434 6.86 18.75 -7.91
CA ARG A 434 6.70 17.95 -9.12
C ARG A 434 7.83 16.93 -9.19
N GLN A 435 7.64 15.98 -10.09
CA GLN A 435 8.66 15.02 -10.41
C GLN A 435 9.72 15.72 -11.28
N ASN A 436 10.99 15.49 -10.96
CA ASN A 436 12.18 16.04 -11.61
C ASN A 436 12.45 17.53 -11.35
N ASP A 437 11.84 18.14 -10.33
CA ASP A 437 12.28 19.46 -9.89
C ASP A 437 13.75 19.40 -9.44
N LEU A 438 14.54 20.42 -9.77
CA LEU A 438 15.98 20.45 -9.54
C LEU A 438 16.30 21.07 -8.18
N ILE A 439 17.31 20.52 -7.50
CA ILE A 439 17.74 20.92 -6.17
C ILE A 439 19.08 21.64 -6.27
N TYR A 440 19.19 22.76 -5.58
CA TYR A 440 20.36 23.63 -5.54
C TYR A 440 20.83 23.84 -4.10
N LEU A 441 22.13 24.06 -3.95
CA LEU A 441 22.72 24.46 -2.69
C LEU A 441 22.37 25.93 -2.39
N PRO A 442 21.85 26.24 -1.19
CA PRO A 442 21.60 27.63 -0.80
C PRO A 442 22.89 28.35 -0.42
N GLY A 443 22.98 29.65 -0.73
CA GLY A 443 23.97 30.53 -0.15
C GLY A 443 23.72 30.81 1.34
N LYS A 444 24.78 31.04 2.11
CA LYS A 444 24.69 31.31 3.57
C LYS A 444 23.83 32.54 3.87
N GLU A 445 24.03 33.61 3.12
CA GLU A 445 23.31 34.89 3.27
C GLU A 445 21.79 34.74 3.10
N LEU A 446 21.37 33.92 2.13
CA LEU A 446 19.95 33.66 1.88
C LEU A 446 19.29 32.95 3.05
N ILE A 447 19.98 32.00 3.70
CA ILE A 447 19.45 31.32 4.89
C ILE A 447 19.35 32.30 6.06
N GLU A 448 20.35 33.17 6.25
CA GLU A 448 20.31 34.17 7.33
C GLU A 448 19.17 35.18 7.14
N SER A 449 18.96 35.69 5.92
CA SER A 449 17.82 36.57 5.61
C SER A 449 16.46 35.90 5.86
N TYR A 450 16.35 34.60 5.56
CA TYR A 450 15.17 33.79 5.87
C TYR A 450 14.93 33.66 7.37
N LEU A 451 15.97 33.37 8.14
CA LEU A 451 15.87 33.23 9.60
C LEU A 451 15.53 34.56 10.28
N LYS A 452 16.00 35.68 9.73
CA LYS A 452 15.65 37.04 10.17
C LYS A 452 14.24 37.47 9.76
N GLY A 453 13.57 36.73 8.88
CA GLY A 453 12.20 37.00 8.43
C GLY A 453 12.10 38.23 7.53
N GLU A 454 13.16 38.55 6.79
CA GLU A 454 13.22 39.75 5.96
C GLU A 454 12.24 39.68 4.78
N ARG A 455 11.54 40.79 4.52
CA ARG A 455 10.57 40.89 3.40
C ARG A 455 11.23 40.72 2.02
N GLN A 456 12.55 40.96 1.94
CA GLN A 456 13.36 40.87 0.72
C GLN A 456 13.66 39.44 0.27
N LEU A 457 13.34 38.42 1.07
CA LEU A 457 13.55 37.01 0.69
C LEU A 457 12.95 36.67 -0.68
N HIS A 458 11.76 37.22 -0.98
CA HIS A 458 11.12 36.96 -2.27
C HIS A 458 11.89 37.54 -3.45
N GLN A 459 12.53 38.70 -3.28
CA GLN A 459 13.38 39.30 -4.30
C GLN A 459 14.66 38.48 -4.48
N LEU A 460 15.29 38.05 -3.38
CA LEU A 460 16.50 37.20 -3.42
C LEU A 460 16.24 35.81 -4.01
N LEU A 461 15.04 35.26 -3.83
CA LEU A 461 14.66 33.97 -4.41
C LEU A 461 14.43 34.06 -5.93
N ASP A 462 14.12 35.24 -6.46
CA ASP A 462 13.90 35.44 -7.90
C ASP A 462 15.22 35.68 -8.66
N ASP A 463 16.31 35.96 -7.95
CA ASP A 463 17.65 36.18 -8.52
C ASP A 463 18.31 34.84 -8.93
N GLU A 464 18.24 34.49 -10.22
CA GLU A 464 18.87 33.28 -10.76
C GLU A 464 20.41 33.25 -10.60
N SER A 465 21.05 34.41 -10.41
CA SER A 465 22.51 34.51 -10.19
C SER A 465 22.96 33.89 -8.87
N GLN A 466 22.05 33.66 -7.92
CA GLN A 466 22.36 32.99 -6.65
C GLN A 466 22.22 31.47 -6.70
N LEU A 467 21.72 30.90 -7.81
CA LEU A 467 21.66 29.45 -7.95
C LEU A 467 23.06 28.88 -8.18
N GLY A 468 23.53 28.10 -7.20
CA GLY A 468 24.75 27.31 -7.33
C GLY A 468 24.61 26.13 -8.30
N SER A 469 25.47 25.12 -8.14
CA SER A 469 25.39 23.89 -8.93
C SER A 469 24.13 23.08 -8.60
N VAL A 470 23.66 22.30 -9.58
CA VAL A 470 22.60 21.32 -9.35
C VAL A 470 23.15 20.19 -8.49
N VAL A 471 22.53 20.01 -7.34
CA VAL A 471 22.93 19.08 -6.29
C VAL A 471 22.14 17.78 -6.34
N GLY A 472 20.94 17.82 -6.92
CA GLY A 472 20.02 16.69 -6.90
C GLY A 472 18.71 16.99 -7.60
N PHE A 473 17.75 16.08 -7.44
CA PHE A 473 16.42 16.21 -8.03
C PHE A 473 15.34 15.53 -7.18
N VAL A 474 14.09 15.93 -7.40
CA VAL A 474 12.92 15.35 -6.75
C VAL A 474 12.40 14.14 -7.54
N GLU A 475 12.30 12.97 -6.91
CA GLU A 475 11.74 11.78 -7.58
C GLU A 475 10.21 11.80 -7.59
N TYR A 476 9.62 12.03 -6.41
CA TYR A 476 8.16 12.01 -6.24
C TYR A 476 7.75 12.87 -5.05
N GLY A 477 6.71 13.68 -5.22
CA GLY A 477 6.22 14.54 -4.16
C GLY A 477 4.71 14.72 -4.18
N THR A 478 4.13 14.78 -2.97
CA THR A 478 2.70 15.00 -2.76
C THR A 478 2.43 15.77 -1.48
N PHE A 479 1.18 16.12 -1.22
CA PHE A 479 0.80 16.73 0.05
C PHE A 479 0.81 15.67 1.17
N SER A 480 1.65 15.86 2.18
CA SER A 480 1.64 15.03 3.38
C SER A 480 0.49 15.45 4.30
N MET A 481 -0.37 14.48 4.59
CA MET A 481 -1.46 14.62 5.54
C MET A 481 -0.95 14.61 6.99
N GLU A 482 0.27 14.12 7.25
CA GLU A 482 0.89 14.14 8.58
C GLU A 482 1.43 15.51 8.94
N ALA A 483 2.30 16.06 8.09
CA ALA A 483 2.95 17.35 8.32
C ALA A 483 2.05 18.55 7.98
N ALA A 484 0.91 18.31 7.32
CA ALA A 484 0.07 19.33 6.70
C ALA A 484 0.84 20.26 5.74
N LYS A 485 1.94 19.75 5.17
CA LYS A 485 2.82 20.41 4.21
C LYS A 485 3.03 19.53 2.99
N CYS A 486 3.47 20.12 1.89
CA CYS A 486 3.93 19.36 0.75
C CYS A 486 5.26 18.68 1.10
N ARG A 487 5.36 17.37 0.87
CA ARG A 487 6.53 16.55 1.15
C ARG A 487 6.94 15.79 -0.11
N ALA A 488 8.24 15.64 -0.31
CA ALA A 488 8.79 14.89 -1.42
C ALA A 488 9.93 13.98 -0.99
N ILE A 489 10.13 12.90 -1.71
CA ILE A 489 11.33 12.09 -1.66
C ILE A 489 12.21 12.56 -2.81
N ALA A 490 13.46 12.86 -2.48
CA ALA A 490 14.44 13.40 -3.40
C ALA A 490 15.79 12.74 -3.21
N VAL A 491 16.64 12.94 -4.21
CA VAL A 491 18.00 12.40 -4.27
C VAL A 491 18.96 13.58 -4.26
N ILE A 492 19.96 13.51 -3.39
CA ILE A 492 20.99 14.54 -3.24
C ILE A 492 22.37 13.88 -3.28
N SER A 493 23.36 14.52 -3.91
CA SER A 493 24.76 14.07 -3.84
C SER A 493 25.30 14.15 -2.41
N LEU A 494 26.05 13.12 -1.99
CA LEU A 494 26.63 13.06 -0.65
C LEU A 494 27.57 14.24 -0.36
N LEU A 495 28.33 14.70 -1.36
CA LEU A 495 29.21 15.87 -1.24
C LEU A 495 28.42 17.15 -0.91
N ALA A 496 27.28 17.32 -1.55
CA ALA A 496 26.43 18.46 -1.30
C ALA A 496 25.73 18.38 0.07
N LEU A 497 25.33 17.18 0.50
CA LEU A 497 24.81 16.98 1.86
C LEU A 497 25.87 17.37 2.90
N LYS A 498 27.14 16.99 2.69
CA LYS A 498 28.27 17.43 3.53
C LYS A 498 28.39 18.95 3.56
N GLN A 499 28.29 19.62 2.41
CA GLN A 499 28.33 21.09 2.34
C GLN A 499 27.14 21.73 3.09
N MET A 500 25.93 21.18 2.97
CA MET A 500 24.76 21.66 3.70
C MET A 500 24.94 21.54 5.22
N ILE A 501 25.51 20.43 5.70
CA ILE A 501 25.82 20.24 7.13
C ILE A 501 26.87 21.26 7.60
N ILE A 502 27.91 21.52 6.81
CA ILE A 502 28.92 22.54 7.14
C ILE A 502 28.30 23.94 7.22
N ILE A 503 27.44 24.30 6.25
CA ILE A 503 26.72 25.59 6.27
C ILE A 503 25.85 25.68 7.53
N GLN A 504 25.18 24.59 7.91
CA GLN A 504 24.37 24.53 9.12
C GLN A 504 25.20 24.74 10.40
N LEU A 505 26.36 24.09 10.52
CA LEU A 505 27.25 24.26 11.67
C LEU A 505 27.79 25.70 11.79
N ASN A 506 27.93 26.39 10.66
CA ASN A 506 28.41 27.78 10.61
C ASN A 506 27.31 28.83 10.84
N LEU A 507 26.04 28.42 10.95
CA LEU A 507 24.91 29.32 11.23
C LEU A 507 24.77 29.49 12.76
N SER A 508 24.70 30.74 13.22
CA SER A 508 24.59 31.09 14.64
C SER A 508 23.24 30.75 15.29
N SER A 509 22.32 30.13 14.55
CA SER A 509 20.94 29.88 14.98
C SER A 509 20.79 28.54 15.71
N SER A 510 19.94 28.50 16.74
CA SER A 510 19.63 27.29 17.53
C SER A 510 18.82 26.21 16.79
N GLN A 511 18.41 26.44 15.53
CA GLN A 511 17.61 25.48 14.77
C GLN A 511 18.50 24.52 13.98
N ASN A 512 18.51 23.25 14.39
CA ASN A 512 19.23 22.17 13.73
C ASN A 512 18.46 21.67 12.48
N ARG A 513 18.35 22.51 11.43
CA ARG A 513 17.65 22.15 10.18
C ARG A 513 18.52 22.42 8.96
N LEU A 514 18.53 21.47 8.03
CA LEU A 514 19.15 21.61 6.71
C LEU A 514 18.18 22.32 5.77
N TYR A 515 18.70 23.23 4.96
CA TYR A 515 17.93 23.97 3.95
C TYR A 515 18.44 23.67 2.55
N ALA A 516 17.54 23.69 1.57
CA ALA A 516 17.86 23.62 0.16
C ALA A 516 16.96 24.54 -0.67
N LEU A 517 17.39 24.85 -1.89
CA LEU A 517 16.58 25.56 -2.87
C LEU A 517 16.07 24.57 -3.92
N ILE A 518 14.82 24.70 -4.32
CA ILE A 518 14.22 23.91 -5.40
C ILE A 518 13.74 24.83 -6.50
N LYS A 519 14.16 24.53 -7.73
CA LYS A 519 13.63 25.19 -8.93
C LYS A 519 12.65 24.25 -9.62
N ASN A 520 11.43 24.71 -9.78
CA ASN A 520 10.43 24.00 -10.56
C ASN A 520 10.64 24.23 -12.07
N GLU A 521 9.99 23.43 -12.90
CA GLU A 521 9.93 23.62 -14.37
C GLU A 521 9.47 25.01 -14.81
N PHE A 522 8.74 25.73 -13.96
CA PHE A 522 8.26 27.09 -14.23
C PHE A 522 9.19 28.20 -13.71
N ASN A 523 10.45 27.87 -13.43
CA ASN A 523 11.46 28.77 -12.86
C ASN A 523 11.15 29.36 -11.48
N ASN A 524 10.04 28.97 -10.85
CA ASN A 524 9.77 29.34 -9.46
C ASN A 524 10.77 28.65 -8.52
N ILE A 525 11.38 29.43 -7.63
CA ILE A 525 12.32 28.95 -6.64
C ILE A 525 11.64 28.86 -5.27
N HIS A 526 11.88 27.76 -4.57
CA HIS A 526 11.29 27.47 -3.28
C HIS A 526 12.37 27.08 -2.28
N LEU A 527 12.41 27.78 -1.14
CA LEU A 527 13.19 27.35 0.01
C LEU A 527 12.49 26.18 0.70
N VAL A 528 13.23 25.10 0.93
CA VAL A 528 12.73 23.86 1.51
C VAL A 528 13.62 23.38 2.64
N THR A 529 13.05 22.61 3.56
CA THR A 529 13.83 21.93 4.62
C THR A 529 14.11 20.50 4.21
N VAL A 530 15.32 20.03 4.49
CA VAL A 530 15.82 18.70 4.12
C VAL A 530 16.04 17.87 5.38
N SER A 531 15.65 16.60 5.34
CA SER A 531 15.96 15.61 6.37
C SER A 531 16.36 14.29 5.72
N VAL A 532 17.45 13.67 6.17
CA VAL A 532 17.90 12.36 5.68
C VAL A 532 16.85 11.28 6.02
N ILE A 533 16.75 10.25 5.18
CA ILE A 533 15.89 9.08 5.47
C ILE A 533 16.72 8.01 6.17
N ASP A 534 16.47 7.82 7.46
CA ASP A 534 17.27 6.96 8.35
C ASP A 534 17.07 5.46 8.09
N GLN A 535 15.94 5.08 7.47
CA GLN A 535 15.60 3.70 7.13
C GLN A 535 14.94 3.63 5.76
N LEU A 536 15.71 3.23 4.75
CA LEU A 536 15.17 2.91 3.42
C LEU A 536 14.60 1.50 3.41
N ASN A 537 13.44 1.31 4.05
CA ASN A 537 12.69 0.07 3.88
C ASN A 537 12.03 0.08 2.51
N SER A 538 12.10 -1.06 1.83
CA SER A 538 11.59 -1.23 0.47
C SER A 538 10.30 -2.04 0.44
N ILE A 539 9.33 -1.54 -0.32
CA ILE A 539 7.95 -2.02 -0.37
C ILE A 539 7.70 -2.96 -1.55
#